data_AF-A0A7H0DST2-F1
#
_entry.id   AF-A0A7H0DST2-F1
#
_cell.length_a   1.000
_cell.length_b   1.000
_cell.length_c   1.000
_cell.angle_alpha   90.00
_cell.angle_beta   90.00
_cell.angle_gamma   90.00
#
_symmetry.space_group_name_H-M   'P 1'
#
loop_
_entity.id
_entity.type
_entity.pdbx_description
1 polymer ?
#
loop_
_entity_poly.entity_id
_entity_poly.type
_entity_poly.pdbx_seq_one_letter_code
_entity_poly.pdbx_strand_id
1 'polypeptide(L)'
;MNKKLLMNFFIVSPLLLATIATDFTPVPLLSNQIIKTAKASTNDNIKDLLDWYSSGSDTFTNSEVLDNSLGSMRIKNTDGSISLIIFPSPYYSPAFTKGEKVDLNTKRTKKSQHTSEGTYIHFQISGVTNTEKLPTPIELPLKVKVHGKDSPLKYWPKFDKKQLAISTLDFEIRHQLTQIHGLYRSSDKTGGYWKITMNDGSTYQSDLSKKFEYNTEKPPINIDEIKTIEAEIN
;
A
#
# COMPACT_ATOMS: atom_id res chain seq x y z
N MET A 1 9.81 52.56 41.95
CA MET A 1 8.61 52.91 42.73
C MET A 1 7.56 51.82 42.49
N ASN A 2 7.38 50.91 43.46
CA ASN A 2 6.24 50.81 44.41
C ASN A 2 5.00 50.12 43.80
N LYS A 3 4.67 48.90 44.26
CA LYS A 3 3.60 48.57 45.26
C LYS A 3 2.20 48.68 44.62
N LYS A 4 1.30 47.69 44.57
CA LYS A 4 0.73 46.69 45.52
C LYS A 4 -0.81 46.93 45.52
N LEU A 5 -1.57 45.84 45.72
CA LEU A 5 -2.96 45.73 46.26
C LEU A 5 -4.14 46.10 45.32
N LEU A 6 -5.10 45.19 45.07
CA LEU A 6 -6.25 44.72 45.91
C LEU A 6 -7.26 45.87 46.13
N MET A 7 -8.58 45.73 46.07
CA MET A 7 -9.52 44.66 46.40
C MET A 7 -10.91 45.23 46.03
N ASN A 8 -11.93 44.41 45.76
CA ASN A 8 -13.31 44.84 46.01
C ASN A 8 -14.09 43.67 46.62
N PHE A 9 -14.42 43.83 47.89
CA PHE A 9 -15.38 43.03 48.65
C PHE A 9 -16.78 43.59 48.40
N PHE A 10 -17.77 42.70 48.31
CA PHE A 10 -19.08 42.97 48.90
C PHE A 10 -19.57 41.73 49.62
N ILE A 11 -19.83 41.93 50.91
CA ILE A 11 -20.44 41.00 51.85
C ILE A 11 -21.93 41.34 51.90
N VAL A 12 -22.82 40.34 51.80
CA VAL A 12 -24.13 40.40 52.46
C VAL A 12 -24.53 38.98 52.90
N SER A 13 -24.56 38.76 54.23
CA SER A 13 -25.26 37.65 54.91
C SER A 13 -26.76 37.99 55.03
N PRO A 14 -27.67 37.00 55.18
CA PRO A 14 -28.04 36.58 56.54
C PRO A 14 -28.45 35.10 56.72
N LEU A 15 -28.00 34.55 57.85
CA LEU A 15 -28.74 33.82 58.90
C LEU A 15 -29.78 32.73 58.52
N LEU A 16 -29.36 31.48 58.79
CA LEU A 16 -30.01 30.40 59.55
C LEU A 16 -31.31 29.74 59.02
N LEU A 17 -31.19 28.47 58.63
CA LEU A 17 -32.28 27.48 58.72
C LEU A 17 -31.73 26.12 59.16
N ALA A 18 -32.58 25.39 59.89
CA ALA A 18 -32.25 24.35 60.87
C ALA A 18 -31.68 23.02 60.32
N THR A 19 -31.03 22.34 61.26
CA THR A 19 -30.40 21.02 61.30
C THR A 19 -31.30 19.86 60.89
N ILE A 20 -30.77 18.90 60.12
CA ILE A 20 -31.06 17.46 60.30
C ILE A 20 -29.78 16.68 59.93
N ALA A 21 -29.27 15.88 60.87
CA ALA A 21 -28.14 15.00 60.66
C ALA A 21 -28.57 13.71 59.96
N THR A 22 -27.82 13.28 58.95
CA THR A 22 -27.71 11.86 58.56
C THR A 22 -26.26 11.56 58.23
N ASP A 23 -25.72 10.53 58.87
CA ASP A 23 -24.38 10.01 58.68
C ASP A 23 -24.18 9.55 57.24
N PHE A 24 -23.29 10.22 56.51
CA PHE A 24 -22.74 9.71 55.25
C PHE A 24 -21.35 9.14 55.53
N THR A 25 -21.27 7.81 55.54
CA THR A 25 -20.01 7.11 55.34
C THR A 25 -19.52 7.39 53.91
N PRO A 26 -18.26 7.82 53.69
CA PRO A 26 -17.76 7.99 52.34
C PRO A 26 -17.52 6.62 51.70
N VAL A 27 -18.34 6.29 50.70
CA VAL A 27 -18.07 5.22 49.73
C VAL A 27 -16.78 5.58 48.98
N PRO A 28 -15.79 4.67 48.85
CA PRO A 28 -14.60 4.97 48.08
C PRO A 28 -14.98 5.15 46.61
N LEU A 29 -14.65 6.31 46.05
CA LEU A 29 -14.83 6.62 44.64
C LEU A 29 -14.08 5.56 43.81
N LEU A 30 -14.83 4.77 43.05
CA LEU A 30 -14.30 3.87 42.04
C LEU A 30 -13.43 4.69 41.08
N SER A 31 -12.17 4.28 40.92
CA SER A 31 -11.23 4.90 39.99
C SER A 31 -11.82 4.94 38.57
N ASN A 32 -11.88 6.12 37.97
CA ASN A 32 -12.09 6.28 36.53
C ASN A 32 -11.00 5.49 35.79
N GLN A 33 -11.33 4.29 35.31
CA GLN A 33 -10.57 3.63 34.28
C GLN A 33 -10.74 4.44 32.99
N ILE A 34 -9.79 5.36 32.78
CA ILE A 34 -9.50 5.86 31.45
C ILE A 34 -9.05 4.64 30.64
N ILE A 35 -9.95 4.07 29.84
CA ILE A 35 -9.58 3.12 28.80
C ILE A 35 -8.74 3.93 27.80
N LYS A 36 -7.43 3.98 28.03
CA LYS A 36 -6.47 4.30 26.97
C LYS A 36 -6.63 3.17 25.95
N THR A 37 -7.35 3.43 24.86
CA THR A 37 -7.16 2.67 23.64
C THR A 37 -5.70 2.84 23.26
N ALA A 38 -4.88 1.84 23.60
CA ALA A 38 -3.51 1.76 23.14
C ALA A 38 -3.58 1.78 21.61
N LYS A 39 -3.13 2.87 21.00
CA LYS A 39 -2.93 2.94 19.56
C LYS A 39 -1.98 1.79 19.24
N ALA A 40 -2.48 0.75 18.57
CA ALA A 40 -1.71 -0.41 18.18
C ALA A 40 -0.49 0.07 17.37
N SER A 41 0.68 0.15 18.03
CA SER A 41 1.90 0.62 17.41
C SER A 41 2.41 -0.51 16.53
N THR A 42 2.36 -0.32 15.21
CA THR A 42 2.99 -1.22 14.27
C THR A 42 4.51 -1.08 14.36
N ASN A 43 5.24 -2.19 14.30
CA ASN A 43 6.71 -2.17 14.25
C ASN A 43 7.18 -1.45 12.97
N ASP A 44 8.44 -1.01 12.94
CA ASP A 44 8.94 -0.17 11.83
C ASP A 44 8.90 -0.90 10.48
N ASN A 45 9.11 -2.22 10.46
CA ASN A 45 8.99 -3.03 9.24
C ASN A 45 7.57 -2.96 8.62
N ILE A 46 6.51 -2.94 9.44
CA ILE A 46 5.14 -2.81 8.95
C ILE A 46 4.87 -1.39 8.42
N LYS A 47 5.47 -0.36 9.04
CA LYS A 47 5.39 1.01 8.51
C LYS A 47 6.07 1.10 7.13
N ASP A 48 7.23 0.46 6.97
CA ASP A 48 7.92 0.39 5.67
C ASP A 48 7.09 -0.31 4.59
N LEU A 49 6.34 -1.37 4.94
CA LEU A 49 5.40 -2.00 4.02
C LEU A 49 4.25 -1.05 3.65
N LEU A 50 3.66 -0.37 4.64
CA LEU A 50 2.61 0.60 4.39
C LEU A 50 3.08 1.72 3.46
N ASP A 51 4.26 2.27 3.70
CA ASP A 51 4.88 3.31 2.88
C ASP A 51 5.16 2.80 1.47
N TRP A 52 5.72 1.60 1.33
CA TRP A 52 5.98 1.00 0.02
C TRP A 52 4.70 0.81 -0.79
N TYR A 53 3.62 0.26 -0.23
CA TYR A 53 2.38 0.00 -0.97
C TYR A 53 1.42 1.21 -1.06
N SER A 54 1.72 2.30 -0.35
CA SER A 54 0.95 3.56 -0.43
C SER A 54 1.65 4.68 -1.20
N SER A 55 2.89 4.47 -1.65
CA SER A 55 3.70 5.47 -2.38
C SER A 55 3.36 5.68 -3.86
N GLY A 56 2.31 5.03 -4.36
CA GLY A 56 1.92 5.08 -5.78
C GLY A 56 2.83 4.28 -6.72
N SER A 57 2.45 4.15 -7.98
CA SER A 57 3.20 3.44 -9.03
C SER A 57 3.40 4.35 -10.25
N ASP A 58 4.32 3.98 -11.12
CA ASP A 58 4.52 4.64 -12.41
C ASP A 58 3.88 3.80 -13.50
N THR A 59 3.06 4.43 -14.35
CA THR A 59 2.47 3.82 -15.54
C THR A 59 2.87 4.59 -16.78
N PHE A 60 3.55 3.92 -17.72
CA PHE A 60 3.89 4.48 -19.03
C PHE A 60 3.51 3.47 -20.11
N THR A 61 3.05 3.96 -21.25
CA THR A 61 2.66 3.10 -22.38
C THR A 61 3.50 3.41 -23.61
N ASN A 62 3.75 2.38 -24.43
CA ASN A 62 4.47 2.49 -25.69
C ASN A 62 5.85 3.16 -25.57
N SER A 63 6.55 2.88 -24.47
CA SER A 63 7.90 3.36 -24.19
C SER A 63 8.91 2.57 -25.01
N GLU A 64 10.06 3.15 -25.32
CA GLU A 64 11.06 2.55 -26.23
C GLU A 64 12.28 2.04 -25.48
N VAL A 65 12.66 0.79 -25.75
CA VAL A 65 13.89 0.23 -25.21
C VAL A 65 15.09 0.91 -25.87
N LEU A 66 15.94 1.56 -25.07
CA LEU A 66 17.21 2.12 -25.53
C LEU A 66 18.36 1.15 -25.36
N ASP A 67 18.32 0.35 -24.29
CA ASP A 67 19.31 -0.67 -23.95
C ASP A 67 18.68 -1.74 -23.05
N ASN A 68 19.17 -2.97 -23.19
CA ASN A 68 18.80 -4.11 -22.35
C ASN A 68 20.05 -4.96 -22.12
N SER A 69 20.57 -4.90 -20.89
CA SER A 69 21.86 -5.48 -20.55
C SER A 69 21.83 -6.08 -19.15
N LEU A 70 22.09 -7.39 -19.07
CA LEU A 70 22.43 -8.13 -17.84
C LEU A 70 21.47 -7.86 -16.66
N GLY A 71 20.17 -8.02 -16.86
CA GLY A 71 19.17 -7.83 -15.80
C GLY A 71 18.84 -6.37 -15.51
N SER A 72 19.14 -5.44 -16.43
CA SER A 72 18.70 -4.06 -16.37
C SER A 72 18.33 -3.50 -17.74
N MET A 73 17.36 -2.59 -17.78
CA MET A 73 16.92 -1.93 -19.00
C MET A 73 16.95 -0.42 -18.84
N ARG A 74 17.33 0.25 -19.91
CA ARG A 74 17.18 1.70 -20.09
C ARG A 74 16.10 1.94 -21.12
N ILE A 75 15.04 2.63 -20.71
CA ILE A 75 13.83 2.83 -21.52
C ILE A 75 13.55 4.32 -21.62
N LYS A 76 13.16 4.80 -22.81
CA LYS A 76 12.68 6.15 -23.05
C LYS A 76 11.16 6.16 -23.02
N ASN A 77 10.59 6.91 -22.10
CA ASN A 77 9.15 7.11 -22.01
C ASN A 77 8.69 8.17 -23.02
N THR A 78 7.40 8.17 -23.35
CA THR A 78 6.81 9.08 -24.34
C THR A 78 6.81 10.55 -23.88
N ASP A 79 6.88 10.80 -22.58
CA ASP A 79 7.02 12.14 -21.99
C ASP A 79 8.48 12.68 -22.04
N GLY A 80 9.41 11.89 -22.57
CA GLY A 80 10.83 12.25 -22.68
C GLY A 80 11.69 11.85 -21.47
N SER A 81 11.09 11.33 -20.40
CA SER A 81 11.83 10.80 -19.26
C SER A 81 12.51 9.47 -19.59
N ILE A 82 13.52 9.10 -18.79
CA ILE A 82 14.23 7.83 -18.91
C ILE A 82 13.95 6.97 -17.68
N SER A 83 13.59 5.72 -17.92
CA SER A 83 13.44 4.69 -16.91
C SER A 83 14.66 3.78 -16.88
N LEU A 84 15.33 3.72 -15.72
CA LEU A 84 16.35 2.73 -15.42
C LEU A 84 15.72 1.65 -14.52
N ILE A 85 15.52 0.46 -15.09
CA ILE A 85 14.75 -0.62 -14.46
C ILE A 85 15.65 -1.83 -14.24
N ILE A 86 15.63 -2.37 -13.02
CA ILE A 86 16.35 -3.61 -12.67
C ILE A 86 15.40 -4.82 -12.63
N PHE A 87 15.92 -5.99 -13.03
CA PHE A 87 15.25 -7.29 -13.06
C PHE A 87 16.09 -8.30 -12.28
N PRO A 88 15.89 -8.39 -10.94
CA PRO A 88 16.74 -9.22 -10.10
C PRO A 88 16.39 -10.72 -10.14
N SER A 89 15.25 -11.10 -10.72
CA SER A 89 14.83 -12.49 -10.81
C SER A 89 15.55 -13.24 -11.93
N PRO A 90 16.10 -14.43 -11.68
CA PRO A 90 16.61 -15.29 -12.75
C PRO A 90 15.47 -15.88 -13.60
N TYR A 91 14.23 -15.88 -13.09
CA TYR A 91 13.07 -16.41 -13.81
C TYR A 91 12.41 -15.35 -14.69
N TYR A 92 12.64 -14.07 -14.42
CA TYR A 92 12.07 -12.96 -15.17
C TYR A 92 13.16 -11.99 -15.62
N SER A 93 13.68 -12.23 -16.83
CA SER A 93 14.64 -11.38 -17.53
C SER A 93 14.06 -11.02 -18.89
N PRO A 94 13.49 -9.81 -19.07
CA PRO A 94 12.90 -9.40 -20.34
C PRO A 94 13.90 -9.48 -21.50
N ALA A 95 13.44 -9.95 -22.65
CA ALA A 95 14.25 -10.12 -23.85
C ALA A 95 14.06 -9.01 -24.90
N PHE A 96 13.31 -7.95 -24.57
CA PHE A 96 13.07 -6.83 -25.48
C PHE A 96 14.39 -6.15 -25.84
N THR A 97 14.59 -5.94 -27.13
CA THR A 97 15.78 -5.38 -27.75
C THR A 97 15.58 -3.91 -28.08
N LYS A 98 16.69 -3.22 -28.40
CA LYS A 98 16.69 -1.80 -28.69
C LYS A 98 15.73 -1.45 -29.83
N GLY A 99 14.89 -0.44 -29.61
CA GLY A 99 13.87 0.05 -30.55
C GLY A 99 12.49 -0.60 -30.36
N GLU A 100 12.40 -1.72 -29.63
CA GLU A 100 11.10 -2.33 -29.32
C GLU A 100 10.29 -1.47 -28.36
N LYS A 101 8.96 -1.61 -28.45
CA LYS A 101 8.00 -0.89 -27.62
C LYS A 101 7.54 -1.74 -26.46
N VAL A 102 7.47 -1.14 -25.28
CA VAL A 102 7.10 -1.78 -24.02
C VAL A 102 6.18 -0.88 -23.19
N ASP A 103 5.38 -1.50 -22.34
CA ASP A 103 4.58 -0.82 -21.33
C ASP A 103 5.19 -1.03 -19.94
N LEU A 104 5.10 -0.01 -19.10
CA LEU A 104 5.60 0.01 -17.73
C LEU A 104 4.43 0.15 -16.76
N ASN A 105 4.37 -0.76 -15.78
CA ASN A 105 3.56 -0.64 -14.57
C ASN A 105 4.45 -1.06 -13.39
N THR A 106 5.20 -0.09 -12.85
CA THR A 106 6.38 -0.35 -12.02
C THR A 106 6.45 0.53 -10.76
N LYS A 107 7.33 0.18 -9.82
CA LYS A 107 7.55 0.91 -8.55
C LYS A 107 8.92 1.57 -8.57
N ARG A 108 9.03 2.77 -8.00
CA ARG A 108 10.32 3.46 -7.82
C ARG A 108 11.08 2.86 -6.64
N THR A 109 12.37 2.60 -6.82
CA THR A 109 13.26 2.11 -5.74
C THR A 109 13.90 3.25 -4.95
N LYS A 110 14.01 4.42 -5.57
CA LYS A 110 14.51 5.66 -4.96
C LYS A 110 13.96 6.87 -5.71
N LYS A 111 14.17 8.06 -5.16
CA LYS A 111 13.72 9.32 -5.76
C LYS A 111 14.33 9.52 -7.15
N SER A 112 13.49 9.89 -8.12
CA SER A 112 13.89 10.29 -9.46
C SER A 112 14.78 11.55 -9.44
N GLN A 113 15.62 11.72 -10.46
CA GLN A 113 16.62 12.78 -10.53
C GLN A 113 16.65 13.43 -11.92
N HIS A 114 17.12 14.67 -12.01
CA HIS A 114 17.44 15.30 -13.28
C HIS A 114 18.94 15.21 -13.56
N THR A 115 19.30 14.97 -14.82
CA THR A 115 20.69 15.14 -15.29
C THR A 115 21.01 16.63 -15.46
N SER A 116 22.28 16.97 -15.68
CA SER A 116 22.72 18.32 -16.03
C SER A 116 22.09 18.84 -17.33
N GLU A 117 21.69 17.94 -18.23
CA GLU A 117 21.01 18.25 -19.49
C GLU A 117 19.48 18.37 -19.32
N GLY A 118 18.97 18.29 -18.09
CA GLY A 118 17.54 18.41 -17.78
C GLY A 118 16.73 17.14 -18.05
N THR A 119 17.36 16.00 -18.34
CA THR A 119 16.64 14.74 -18.53
C THR A 119 16.18 14.18 -17.18
N TYR A 120 14.88 13.89 -17.04
CA TYR A 120 14.33 13.26 -15.84
C TYR A 120 14.52 11.74 -15.86
N ILE A 121 15.13 11.20 -14.82
CA ILE A 121 15.49 9.79 -14.68
C ILE A 121 14.70 9.14 -13.54
N HIS A 122 13.94 8.11 -13.86
CA HIS A 122 13.28 7.22 -12.92
C HIS A 122 14.18 6.02 -12.58
N PHE A 123 14.18 5.61 -11.32
CA PHE A 123 14.86 4.41 -10.85
C PHE A 123 13.81 3.42 -10.36
N GLN A 124 13.62 2.33 -11.09
CA GLN A 124 12.46 1.46 -10.96
C GLN A 124 12.88 -0.02 -10.90
N ILE A 125 11.93 -0.90 -10.61
CA ILE A 125 12.16 -2.34 -10.47
C ILE A 125 11.02 -3.14 -11.11
N SER A 126 11.37 -4.10 -11.97
CA SER A 126 10.41 -4.97 -12.67
C SER A 126 9.33 -4.20 -13.45
N GLY A 127 8.18 -4.83 -13.72
CA GLY A 127 6.98 -4.16 -14.22
C GLY A 127 7.03 -3.74 -15.69
N VAL A 128 7.89 -4.36 -16.51
CA VAL A 128 7.92 -4.16 -17.98
C VAL A 128 7.09 -5.25 -18.66
N THR A 129 6.33 -4.92 -19.70
CA THR A 129 5.51 -5.89 -20.46
C THR A 129 5.44 -5.50 -21.92
N ASN A 130 4.92 -6.39 -22.77
CA ASN A 130 4.55 -6.02 -24.13
C ASN A 130 3.41 -4.98 -24.14
N THR A 131 3.15 -4.39 -25.31
CA THR A 131 2.14 -3.34 -25.51
C THR A 131 0.79 -3.90 -25.96
N GLU A 132 0.62 -5.23 -25.96
CA GLU A 132 -0.61 -5.87 -26.39
C GLU A 132 -1.80 -5.48 -25.49
N LYS A 133 -2.94 -5.24 -26.13
CA LYS A 133 -4.19 -4.84 -25.48
C LYS A 133 -5.26 -5.89 -25.69
N LEU A 134 -6.11 -6.04 -24.68
CA LEU A 134 -7.39 -6.73 -24.79
C LEU A 134 -8.37 -5.84 -25.57
N PRO A 135 -9.37 -6.43 -26.27
CA PRO A 135 -10.38 -5.66 -26.98
C PRO A 135 -11.20 -4.73 -26.08
N THR A 136 -11.42 -5.15 -24.83
CA THR A 136 -12.15 -4.39 -23.81
C THR A 136 -11.47 -4.55 -22.45
N PRO A 137 -11.47 -3.52 -21.59
CA PRO A 137 -10.94 -3.66 -20.24
C PRO A 137 -11.65 -4.74 -19.44
N ILE A 138 -10.89 -5.59 -18.75
CA ILE A 138 -11.42 -6.61 -17.84
C ILE A 138 -11.26 -6.18 -16.39
N GLU A 139 -12.20 -6.59 -15.55
CA GLU A 139 -12.11 -6.47 -14.09
C GLU A 139 -11.61 -7.80 -13.51
N LEU A 140 -10.73 -7.73 -12.51
CA LEU A 140 -10.19 -8.91 -11.82
C LEU A 140 -10.61 -8.89 -10.34
N PRO A 141 -11.87 -9.22 -9.99
CA PRO A 141 -12.40 -9.02 -8.65
C PRO A 141 -11.54 -9.70 -7.57
N LEU A 142 -11.09 -8.92 -6.58
CA LEU A 142 -10.37 -9.46 -5.44
C LEU A 142 -11.35 -9.98 -4.39
N LYS A 143 -11.27 -11.27 -4.09
CA LYS A 143 -12.02 -11.91 -3.01
C LYS A 143 -11.21 -11.81 -1.72
N VAL A 144 -11.63 -10.94 -0.79
CA VAL A 144 -10.90 -10.69 0.46
C VAL A 144 -11.55 -11.35 1.65
N LYS A 145 -10.76 -12.05 2.46
CA LYS A 145 -11.10 -12.46 3.83
C LYS A 145 -10.28 -11.66 4.84
N VAL A 146 -10.90 -11.28 5.96
CA VAL A 146 -10.21 -10.66 7.09
C VAL A 146 -10.52 -11.49 8.33
N HIS A 147 -9.49 -12.09 8.93
CA HIS A 147 -9.63 -13.07 10.02
C HIS A 147 -10.64 -14.18 9.71
N GLY A 148 -10.51 -14.76 8.52
CA GLY A 148 -11.41 -15.82 8.01
C GLY A 148 -12.82 -15.38 7.63
N LYS A 149 -13.19 -14.10 7.78
CA LYS A 149 -14.52 -13.57 7.40
C LYS A 149 -14.48 -12.91 6.02
N ASP A 150 -15.39 -13.31 5.14
CA ASP A 150 -15.52 -12.73 3.80
C ASP A 150 -15.88 -11.24 3.87
N SER A 151 -15.17 -10.42 3.10
CA SER A 151 -15.53 -9.03 2.88
C SER A 151 -16.66 -8.93 1.85
N PRO A 152 -17.66 -8.05 2.06
CA PRO A 152 -18.69 -7.78 1.06
C PRO A 152 -18.15 -7.01 -0.15
N LEU A 153 -16.98 -6.39 -0.04
CA LEU A 153 -16.37 -5.58 -1.11
C LEU A 153 -15.59 -6.49 -2.07
N LYS A 154 -15.98 -6.47 -3.35
CA LYS A 154 -15.39 -7.30 -4.43
C LYS A 154 -15.07 -6.49 -5.68
N TYR A 155 -14.57 -5.27 -5.53
CA TYR A 155 -14.17 -4.45 -6.68
C TYR A 155 -12.67 -4.60 -6.95
N TRP A 156 -12.25 -4.31 -8.17
CA TRP A 156 -10.83 -4.24 -8.56
C TRP A 156 -10.61 -3.18 -9.64
N PRO A 157 -9.43 -2.57 -9.78
CA PRO A 157 -9.08 -1.81 -10.98
C PRO A 157 -9.28 -2.63 -12.26
N LYS A 158 -9.70 -1.94 -13.33
CA LYS A 158 -9.86 -2.52 -14.66
C LYS A 158 -8.59 -2.34 -15.47
N PHE A 159 -8.20 -3.36 -16.22
CA PHE A 159 -7.02 -3.33 -17.08
C PHE A 159 -7.40 -3.69 -18.51
N ASP A 160 -6.80 -2.97 -19.46
CA ASP A 160 -6.92 -3.23 -20.90
C ASP A 160 -5.68 -3.92 -21.48
N LYS A 161 -4.64 -4.14 -20.68
CA LYS A 161 -3.40 -4.81 -21.11
C LYS A 161 -3.60 -6.32 -21.20
N LYS A 162 -2.99 -6.97 -22.19
CA LYS A 162 -2.99 -8.44 -22.30
C LYS A 162 -2.16 -9.09 -21.18
N GLN A 163 -0.99 -8.52 -20.91
CA GLN A 163 -0.04 -9.03 -19.90
C GLN A 163 0.22 -8.03 -18.78
N LEU A 164 0.37 -8.54 -17.55
CA LEU A 164 0.90 -7.80 -16.39
C LEU A 164 1.99 -8.62 -15.70
N ALA A 165 3.01 -7.94 -15.17
CA ALA A 165 4.01 -8.57 -14.32
C ALA A 165 3.37 -9.01 -12.98
N ILE A 166 3.90 -10.06 -12.37
CA ILE A 166 3.40 -10.53 -11.06
C ILE A 166 3.62 -9.46 -9.99
N SER A 167 4.72 -8.72 -10.03
CA SER A 167 4.97 -7.56 -9.17
C SER A 167 3.94 -6.44 -9.36
N THR A 168 3.44 -6.23 -10.59
CA THR A 168 2.34 -5.28 -10.84
C THR A 168 1.07 -5.70 -10.12
N LEU A 169 0.70 -6.98 -10.27
CA LEU A 169 -0.46 -7.54 -9.58
C LEU A 169 -0.28 -7.46 -8.07
N ASP A 170 0.91 -7.74 -7.53
CA ASP A 170 1.19 -7.63 -6.10
C ASP A 170 0.95 -6.22 -5.55
N PHE A 171 1.53 -5.18 -6.17
CA PHE A 171 1.39 -3.84 -5.62
C PHE A 171 -0.02 -3.29 -5.80
N GLU A 172 -0.73 -3.66 -6.87
CA GLU A 172 -2.14 -3.31 -7.04
C GLU A 172 -2.98 -4.00 -5.94
N ILE A 173 -2.80 -5.33 -5.75
CA ILE A 173 -3.43 -6.14 -4.68
C ILE A 173 -3.26 -5.46 -3.34
N ARG A 174 -2.01 -5.23 -2.94
CA ARG A 174 -1.72 -4.68 -1.62
C ARG A 174 -2.16 -3.23 -1.49
N HIS A 175 -2.13 -2.42 -2.55
CA HIS A 175 -2.64 -1.06 -2.51
C HIS A 175 -4.13 -1.03 -2.15
N GLN A 176 -4.95 -1.88 -2.77
CA GLN A 176 -6.36 -1.97 -2.40
C GLN A 176 -6.54 -2.53 -0.98
N LEU A 177 -5.76 -3.55 -0.59
CA LEU A 177 -5.83 -4.09 0.78
C LEU A 177 -5.47 -3.05 1.85
N THR A 178 -4.49 -2.18 1.62
CA THR A 178 -4.13 -1.10 2.57
C THR A 178 -5.20 -0.01 2.60
N GLN A 179 -5.68 0.44 1.44
CA GLN A 179 -6.67 1.51 1.32
C GLN A 179 -8.02 1.12 1.93
N ILE A 180 -8.49 -0.09 1.63
CA ILE A 180 -9.89 -0.49 1.83
C ILE A 180 -10.07 -1.43 3.01
N HIS A 181 -9.14 -2.37 3.18
CA HIS A 181 -9.24 -3.39 4.24
C HIS A 181 -8.35 -3.07 5.45
N GLY A 182 -7.50 -2.05 5.36
CA GLY A 182 -6.67 -1.56 6.45
C GLY A 182 -5.41 -2.38 6.70
N LEU A 183 -4.93 -3.14 5.70
CA LEU A 183 -3.66 -3.85 5.76
C LEU A 183 -2.52 -2.90 6.17
N TYR A 184 -1.66 -3.32 7.10
CA TYR A 184 -0.54 -2.58 7.70
C TYR A 184 -0.88 -1.32 8.52
N ARG A 185 -2.16 -0.95 8.62
CA ARG A 185 -2.60 0.26 9.35
C ARG A 185 -2.80 0.00 10.85
N SER A 186 -2.82 -1.25 11.27
CA SER A 186 -2.99 -1.70 12.65
C SER A 186 -2.31 -3.05 12.87
N SER A 187 -2.02 -3.39 14.14
CA SER A 187 -1.28 -4.62 14.48
C SER A 187 -2.06 -5.91 14.22
N ASP A 188 -3.38 -5.84 14.18
CA ASP A 188 -4.30 -6.93 13.83
C ASP A 188 -4.38 -7.19 12.32
N LYS A 189 -3.65 -6.45 11.48
CA LYS A 189 -3.73 -6.59 10.02
C LYS A 189 -2.35 -6.52 9.40
N THR A 190 -1.51 -7.50 9.70
CA THR A 190 -0.08 -7.44 9.34
C THR A 190 0.41 -8.65 8.56
N GLY A 191 -0.40 -9.70 8.43
CA GLY A 191 -0.01 -10.92 7.72
C GLY A 191 -1.09 -11.45 6.79
N GLY A 192 -0.91 -12.72 6.41
CA GLY A 192 -1.77 -13.42 5.47
C GLY A 192 -1.15 -13.52 4.08
N TYR A 193 -1.96 -13.64 3.05
CA TYR A 193 -1.48 -13.88 1.68
C TYR A 193 -2.41 -13.29 0.63
N TRP A 194 -1.91 -13.17 -0.59
CA TRP A 194 -2.75 -13.20 -1.78
C TRP A 194 -2.37 -14.40 -2.65
N LYS A 195 -3.35 -14.89 -3.41
CA LYS A 195 -3.20 -15.99 -4.35
C LYS A 195 -3.98 -15.72 -5.63
N ILE A 196 -3.31 -15.90 -6.75
CA ILE A 196 -3.86 -15.87 -8.10
C ILE A 196 -3.93 -17.32 -8.57
N THR A 197 -5.09 -17.71 -9.09
CA THR A 197 -5.29 -19.02 -9.72
C THR A 197 -5.66 -18.79 -11.19
N MET A 198 -4.91 -19.42 -12.08
CA MET A 198 -5.12 -19.36 -13.53
C MET A 198 -6.18 -20.39 -13.96
N ASN A 199 -6.71 -20.23 -15.17
CA ASN A 199 -7.67 -21.17 -15.75
C ASN A 199 -7.10 -22.60 -15.90
N ASP A 200 -5.80 -22.72 -16.13
CA ASP A 200 -5.07 -24.01 -16.23
C ASP A 200 -4.78 -24.66 -14.87
N GLY A 201 -5.13 -23.99 -13.76
CA GLY A 201 -4.89 -24.46 -12.39
C GLY A 201 -3.53 -24.09 -11.80
N SER A 202 -2.64 -23.46 -12.56
CA SER A 202 -1.40 -22.89 -12.02
C SER A 202 -1.69 -21.72 -11.07
N THR A 203 -0.77 -21.48 -10.13
CA THR A 203 -0.98 -20.48 -9.07
C THR A 203 0.23 -19.62 -8.80
N TYR A 204 -0.01 -18.36 -8.46
CA TYR A 204 0.98 -17.41 -7.97
C TYR A 204 0.52 -16.89 -6.61
N GLN A 205 1.44 -16.69 -5.68
CA GLN A 205 1.09 -16.24 -4.34
C GLN A 205 2.19 -15.37 -3.74
N SER A 206 1.83 -14.53 -2.77
CA SER A 206 2.79 -13.80 -1.96
C SER A 206 2.28 -13.66 -0.53
N ASP A 207 3.24 -13.66 0.39
CA ASP A 207 3.02 -13.45 1.81
C ASP A 207 2.91 -11.95 2.09
N LEU A 208 1.84 -11.56 2.77
CA LEU A 208 1.58 -10.16 3.14
C LEU A 208 2.48 -9.70 4.29
N SER A 209 3.08 -10.58 5.08
CA SER A 209 3.94 -10.18 6.22
C SER A 209 5.30 -9.59 5.81
N LYS A 210 5.67 -9.72 4.53
CA LYS A 210 6.96 -9.26 3.98
C LYS A 210 6.78 -8.56 2.63
N LYS A 211 7.82 -7.85 2.20
CA LYS A 211 7.86 -7.24 0.86
C LYS A 211 7.83 -8.32 -0.22
N PHE A 212 7.26 -8.00 -1.38
CA PHE A 212 7.24 -8.90 -2.53
C PHE A 212 8.64 -9.40 -2.91
N GLU A 213 8.74 -10.67 -3.24
CA GLU A 213 10.00 -11.36 -3.54
C GLU A 213 10.43 -11.12 -5.00
N TYR A 214 10.89 -9.90 -5.31
CA TYR A 214 11.38 -9.57 -6.66
C TYR A 214 12.48 -10.50 -7.17
N ASN A 215 13.31 -11.06 -6.28
CA ASN A 215 14.41 -11.98 -6.65
C ASN A 215 13.93 -13.35 -7.14
N THR A 216 12.66 -13.69 -6.93
CA THR A 216 12.06 -14.98 -7.33
C THR A 216 10.83 -14.78 -8.23
N GLU A 217 10.58 -13.54 -8.66
CA GLU A 217 9.44 -13.17 -9.51
C GLU A 217 9.40 -14.01 -10.79
N LYS A 218 8.21 -14.56 -11.09
CA LYS A 218 7.96 -15.30 -12.32
C LYS A 218 7.64 -14.35 -13.49
N PRO A 219 7.79 -14.80 -14.75
CA PRO A 219 7.44 -13.99 -15.91
C PRO A 219 6.01 -13.41 -15.84
N PRO A 220 5.74 -12.32 -16.59
CA PRO A 220 4.40 -11.78 -16.76
C PRO A 220 3.38 -12.82 -17.21
N ILE A 221 2.12 -12.61 -16.81
CA ILE A 221 1.01 -13.52 -17.12
C ILE A 221 -0.05 -12.82 -17.96
N ASN A 222 -0.78 -13.62 -18.74
CA ASN A 222 -1.97 -13.17 -19.46
C ASN A 222 -3.12 -12.97 -18.47
N ILE A 223 -3.61 -11.75 -18.32
CA ILE A 223 -4.57 -11.45 -17.26
C ILE A 223 -5.98 -11.92 -17.57
N ASP A 224 -6.31 -12.14 -18.85
CA ASP A 224 -7.59 -12.72 -19.27
C ASP A 224 -7.68 -14.23 -19.01
N GLU A 225 -6.58 -14.87 -18.62
CA GLU A 225 -6.53 -16.27 -18.21
C GLU A 225 -6.60 -16.44 -16.68
N ILE A 226 -6.72 -15.35 -15.92
CA ILE A 226 -6.89 -15.40 -14.47
C ILE A 226 -8.32 -15.88 -14.15
N LYS A 227 -8.42 -16.97 -13.40
CA LYS A 227 -9.69 -17.50 -12.92
C LYS A 227 -10.17 -16.77 -11.67
N THR A 228 -9.28 -16.59 -10.69
CA THR A 228 -9.58 -15.94 -9.42
C THR A 228 -8.37 -15.28 -8.81
N ILE A 229 -8.61 -14.14 -8.14
CA ILE A 229 -7.68 -13.53 -7.20
C ILE A 229 -8.33 -13.53 -5.81
N GLU A 230 -7.63 -14.07 -4.83
CA GLU A 230 -8.07 -14.09 -3.44
C GLU A 230 -6.99 -13.56 -2.51
N ALA A 231 -7.40 -12.97 -1.39
CA ALA A 231 -6.50 -12.53 -0.34
C ALA A 231 -7.11 -12.79 1.04
N GLU A 232 -6.25 -13.07 2.01
CA GLU A 232 -6.60 -13.22 3.41
C GLU A 232 -5.69 -12.34 4.24
N ILE A 233 -6.28 -11.51 5.12
CA ILE A 233 -5.58 -10.66 6.07
C ILE A 233 -5.74 -11.23 7.47
N ASN A 234 -4.62 -11.37 8.18
CA ASN A 234 -4.52 -11.91 9.53
C ASN A 234 -3.87 -10.92 10.52
#